data_AF-A0A350M0W0-F1
#
_entry.id   AF-A0A350M0W0-F1
#
_cell.length_a   1.000
_cell.length_b   1.000
_cell.length_c   1.000
_cell.angle_alpha   90.00
_cell.angle_beta   90.00
_cell.angle_gamma   90.00
#
_symmetry.space_group_name_H-M   'P 1'
#
loop_
_entity.id
_entity.type
_entity.pdbx_description
1 polymer ?
#
loop_
_entity_poly.entity_id
_entity_poly.type
_entity_poly.pdbx_seq_one_letter_code
_entity_poly.pdbx_strand_id
1 'polypeptide(L)' 'YFWRRTNLFNEIEEVSPKANNIYVIADNAKYYRLPEVNNYLAKSKIKLIFLPPYSPNLNLILF' A
#
# COMPACT_ATOMS: atom_id res chain seq x y z
N TYR A 1 12.23 -0.83 12.88
CA TYR A 1 11.88 -1.51 11.60
C TYR A 1 10.42 -1.35 11.16
N PHE A 2 9.46 -1.10 12.05
CA PHE A 2 8.04 -0.88 11.70
C PHE A 2 7.76 0.53 11.12
N TRP A 3 8.22 1.57 11.83
CA TRP A 3 8.04 2.98 11.45
C TRP A 3 8.54 3.35 10.05
N ARG A 4 9.63 2.75 9.56
CA ARG A 4 10.11 2.98 8.18
C ARG A 4 9.12 2.55 7.09
N ARG A 5 8.15 1.68 7.40
CA ARG A 5 7.26 1.09 6.38
C ARG A 5 5.93 1.82 6.26
N THR A 6 5.41 2.36 7.36
CA THR A 6 4.27 3.30 7.32
C THR A 6 4.68 4.66 6.77
N ASN A 7 5.97 5.00 6.81
CA ASN A 7 6.50 6.21 6.18
C ASN A 7 6.15 6.30 4.69
N LEU A 8 6.23 5.20 3.93
CA LEU A 8 5.86 5.19 2.52
C LEU A 8 4.41 5.62 2.32
N PHE A 9 3.50 5.10 3.14
CA PHE A 9 2.09 5.46 3.05
C PHE A 9 1.83 6.92 3.45
N ASN A 10 2.52 7.42 4.48
CA ASN A 10 2.45 8.83 4.85
C ASN A 10 2.97 9.74 3.72
N GLU A 11 4.11 9.41 3.12
CA GLU A 11 4.69 10.15 1.99
C GLU A 11 3.73 10.18 0.80
N ILE A 12 3.08 9.05 0.50
CA ILE A 12 2.07 8.96 -0.57
C ILE A 12 0.86 9.88 -0.28
N GLU A 13 0.40 9.93 0.97
CA GLU A 13 -0.69 10.83 1.38
C GLU A 13 -0.27 12.31 1.32
N GLU A 14 0.95 12.63 1.73
CA GLU A 14 1.51 13.99 1.70
C GLU A 14 1.67 14.52 0.27
N VAL A 15 2.08 13.67 -0.67
CA VAL A 15 2.18 14.02 -2.10
C VAL A 15 0.80 14.19 -2.72
N SER A 16 -0.24 13.59 -2.15
CA SER A 16 -1.61 13.55 -2.70
C SER A 16 -2.65 14.23 -1.78
N PRO A 17 -2.45 15.48 -1.34
CA PRO A 17 -3.28 16.08 -0.28
C PRO A 17 -4.74 16.29 -0.69
N LYS A 18 -4.99 16.50 -1.99
CA LYS A 18 -6.32 16.73 -2.58
C LYS A 18 -7.07 15.44 -2.95
N ALA A 19 -6.41 14.28 -2.91
CA ALA A 19 -7.05 13.02 -3.24
C ALA A 19 -7.97 12.60 -2.09
N ASN A 20 -9.22 12.25 -2.41
CA ASN A 20 -10.15 11.66 -1.43
C ASN A 20 -9.88 10.16 -1.23
N ASN A 21 -9.38 9.49 -2.27
CA ASN A 21 -8.96 8.09 -2.24
C ASN A 21 -7.66 7.94 -3.02
N ILE A 22 -6.74 7.14 -2.51
CA ILE A 22 -5.46 6.84 -3.15
C ILE A 22 -5.40 5.32 -3.36
N TYR A 23 -5.43 4.86 -4.60
CA TYR A 23 -5.37 3.43 -4.90
C TYR A 23 -3.91 2.99 -5.06
N VAL A 24 -3.47 2.07 -4.21
CA VAL A 24 -2.12 1.50 -4.26
C VAL A 24 -2.23 0.05 -4.67
N ILE A 25 -1.64 -0.31 -5.81
CA ILE A 25 -1.57 -1.69 -6.29
C ILE A 25 -0.33 -2.33 -5.66
N ALA A 26 -0.52 -3.47 -4.99
CA ALA A 26 0.52 -4.16 -4.26
C ALA A 26 0.54 -5.65 -4.55
N ASP A 27 1.70 -6.27 -4.35
CA ASP A 27 1.83 -7.72 -4.41
C ASP A 27 1.16 -8.39 -3.19
N ASN A 28 1.08 -9.73 -3.22
CA ASN A 28 0.46 -10.50 -2.14
C ASN A 28 1.39 -10.72 -0.92
N ALA A 29 2.38 -9.85 -0.69
CA ALA A 29 3.31 -10.00 0.42
C ALA A 29 2.58 -10.11 1.77
N LYS A 30 3.07 -11.02 2.63
CA LYS A 30 2.51 -11.24 3.98
C LYS A 30 2.49 -9.96 4.82
N TYR A 31 3.39 -9.02 4.53
CA TYR A 31 3.50 -7.72 5.20
C TYR A 31 2.17 -6.94 5.17
N TYR A 32 1.47 -6.90 4.03
CA TYR A 32 0.23 -6.14 3.91
C TYR A 32 -0.95 -6.76 4.69
N ARG A 33 -0.81 -8.01 5.14
CA ARG A 33 -1.83 -8.70 5.95
C ARG A 33 -1.61 -8.54 7.45
N LEU A 34 -0.55 -7.87 7.87
CA LEU A 34 -0.26 -7.65 9.30
C LEU A 34 -1.34 -6.76 9.93
N PRO A 35 -1.83 -7.08 11.15
CA PRO A 35 -2.88 -6.32 11.82
C PRO A 35 -2.59 -4.82 11.91
N GLU A 36 -1.33 -4.45 12.14
CA GLU A 36 -0.89 -3.08 12.31
C GLU A 36 -1.00 -2.27 11.00
N VAL A 37 -0.71 -2.90 9.86
CA VAL A 37 -0.86 -2.28 8.54
C VAL A 37 -2.33 -2.10 8.20
N ASN A 38 -3.16 -3.11 8.49
CA ASN A 38 -4.61 -3.01 8.30
C ASN A 38 -5.23 -1.92 9.18
N ASN A 39 -4.79 -1.79 10.44
CA ASN A 39 -5.25 -0.76 11.36
C ASN A 39 -4.90 0.67 10.88
N TYR A 40 -3.72 0.84 10.29
CA TYR A 40 -3.32 2.10 9.66
C TYR A 40 -4.19 2.39 8.42
N LEU A 41 -4.31 1.43 7.51
CA LEU A 41 -5.06 1.58 6.26
C LEU A 41 -6.57 1.82 6.49
N ALA A 42 -7.13 1.34 7.59
CA ALA A 42 -8.53 1.57 7.95
C ALA A 42 -8.87 3.06 8.16
N LYS A 43 -7.89 3.88 8.56
CA LYS A 43 -8.05 5.33 8.79
C LYS A 43 -7.42 6.19 7.70
N SER A 44 -6.69 5.57 6.78
CA SER A 44 -5.98 6.22 5.69
C SER A 44 -6.91 6.43 4.49
N LYS A 45 -6.54 7.40 3.64
CA LYS A 45 -7.16 7.58 2.31
C LYS A 45 -6.74 6.49 1.33
N ILE A 46 -5.77 5.67 1.71
CA ILE A 46 -5.18 4.63 0.87
C ILE A 46 -6.10 3.40 0.82
N LYS A 47 -6.37 2.96 -0.41
CA LYS A 47 -7.07 1.73 -0.74
C LYS A 47 -6.07 0.78 -1.40
N LEU A 48 -5.65 -0.23 -0.65
CA LEU A 48 -4.70 -1.22 -1.12
C LEU A 48 -5.43 -2.27 -1.98
N ILE A 49 -5.01 -2.40 -3.23
CA ILE A 49 -5.53 -3.39 -4.19
C ILE A 49 -4.44 -4.44 -4.41
N PHE A 50 -4.76 -5.70 -4.13
CA PHE A 50 -3.84 -6.81 -4.34
C PHE A 50 -3.91 -7.31 -5.78
N LEU A 51 -2.75 -7.55 -6.37
CA LEU A 51 -2.65 -8.23 -7.66
C LEU A 51 -3.21 -9.67 -7.56
N PRO A 52 -3.82 -10.21 -8.63
CA PRO A 52 -4.17 -11.62 -8.69
C PRO A 52 -2.91 -12.49 -8.51
N PRO A 53 -3.04 -13.64 -7.84
CA PRO A 53 -1.90 -14.52 -7.56
C PRO A 53 -1.24 -14.97 -8.87
N TYR A 54 0.10 -15.06 -8.88
CA TYR A 54 0.93 -15.49 -10.02
C TYR A 54 0.82 -14.64 -11.29
N SER A 55 0.67 -13.32 -11.14
CA SER A 55 0.80 -12.35 -12.24
C SER A 55 2.14 -11.58 -12.17
N PRO A 56 3.30 -12.24 -12.35
CA PRO A 56 4.60 -11.57 -12.26
C PRO A 56 4.76 -10.43 -13.28
N ASN A 57 4.09 -10.54 -14.43
CA ASN A 57 4.12 -9.54 -15.51
C ASN A 57 3.34 -8.25 -15.21
N LEU A 58 2.60 -8.19 -14.10
CA LEU A 58 1.83 -7.01 -13.66
C LEU A 58 2.47 -6.28 -12.48
N ASN A 59 3.58 -6.81 -11.95
CA ASN A 59 4.31 -6.16 -10.87
C ASN A 59 5.32 -5.18 -11.47
N LEU A 60 4.97 -3.88 -11.46
CA LEU A 60 5.81 -2.79 -11.99
C LEU A 60 7.15 -2.63 -11.26
N ILE A 61 7.38 -3.36 -10.16
CA ILE A 61 8.60 -3.29 -9.36
C ILE A 61 9.80 -4.03 -9.98
N LEU A 62 9.59 -4.77 -11.07
CA LEU A 62 10.62 -5.54 -11.79
C LEU A 62 11.10 -4.87 -13.11
N PHE A 63 10.76 -3.59 -13.33
CA PHE A 63 11.36 -2.77 -14.38
C PHE A 63 12.27 -1.68 -13.81
#